data_AF-A0A1Q9TUR1-F1
#
_entry.id   AF-A0A1Q9TUR1-F1
#
_cell.length_a   1.000
_cell.length_b   1.000
_cell.length_c   1.000
_cell.angle_alpha   90.00
_cell.angle_beta   90.00
_cell.angle_gamma   90.00
#
_symmetry.space_group_name_H-M   'P 1'
#
loop_
_entity.id
_entity.type
_entity.pdbx_description
1 polymer ?
#
loop_
_entity_poly.entity_id
_entity_poly.type
_entity_poly.pdbx_seq_one_letter_code
_entity_poly.pdbx_strand_id
1 'polypeptide(L)'
;MLTSRAAILALVVCVIALSLAYPLREYVLQRSQIAQLQDERARMEEDVHALQRREEELTRDGYVEDEARTRLHYQYPDEITYIVISREDEDEDGPASPPSEPWFETLWRSVVEADGPEPDAGT
;
A
#
# COMPACT_ATOMS: atom_id res chain seq x y z
N MET A 1 15.24 -75.43 -7.91
CA MET A 1 14.72 -74.43 -8.87
C MET A 1 13.80 -73.37 -8.23
N LEU A 2 13.94 -73.09 -6.94
CA LEU A 2 13.11 -72.07 -6.23
C LEU A 2 13.85 -70.73 -6.02
N THR A 3 15.16 -70.71 -6.26
CA THR A 3 16.05 -69.58 -5.92
C THR A 3 15.96 -68.43 -6.91
N SER A 4 15.73 -68.69 -8.21
CA SER A 4 15.63 -67.64 -9.23
C SER A 4 14.39 -66.77 -9.08
N ARG A 5 13.22 -67.38 -8.81
CA ARG A 5 11.97 -66.66 -8.56
C ARG A 5 12.03 -65.83 -7.28
N ALA A 6 12.64 -66.37 -6.22
CA ALA A 6 12.84 -65.65 -4.97
C ALA A 6 13.80 -64.46 -5.12
N ALA A 7 14.89 -64.61 -5.89
CA ALA A 7 15.82 -63.52 -6.17
C ALA A 7 15.15 -62.38 -6.97
N ILE A 8 14.32 -62.72 -7.96
CA ILE A 8 13.57 -61.73 -8.74
C ILE A 8 12.57 -60.98 -7.86
N LEU A 9 11.83 -61.69 -6.98
CA LEU A 9 10.91 -61.05 -6.03
C LEU A 9 11.64 -60.11 -5.07
N ALA A 10 12.79 -60.52 -4.52
CA ALA A 10 13.58 -59.67 -3.64
C ALA A 10 14.07 -58.41 -4.36
N LEU A 11 14.50 -58.52 -5.61
CA LEU A 11 14.91 -57.37 -6.43
C LEU A 11 13.73 -56.43 -6.70
N VAL A 12 12.56 -56.96 -7.07
CA VAL A 12 11.34 -56.15 -7.29
C VAL A 12 10.93 -55.41 -6.03
N VAL A 13 10.94 -56.07 -4.87
CA VAL A 13 10.65 -55.44 -3.58
C VAL A 13 11.67 -54.33 -3.26
N CYS A 14 12.95 -54.56 -3.53
CA CYS A 14 14.00 -53.54 -3.38
C CYS A 14 13.75 -52.32 -4.28
N VAL A 15 13.40 -52.55 -5.55
CA VAL A 15 13.08 -51.47 -6.51
C VAL A 15 11.85 -50.69 -6.08
N ILE A 16 10.79 -51.37 -5.63
CA ILE A 16 9.57 -50.73 -5.11
C ILE A 16 9.91 -49.90 -3.86
N ALA A 17 10.68 -50.45 -2.92
CA ALA A 17 11.10 -49.74 -1.72
C ALA A 17 11.91 -48.48 -2.05
N LEU A 18 12.87 -48.55 -3.00
CA LEU A 18 13.64 -47.39 -3.44
C LEU A 18 12.78 -46.36 -4.20
N SER A 19 11.84 -46.83 -5.02
CA SER A 19 10.89 -45.98 -5.74
C SER A 19 9.91 -45.28 -4.82
N LEU A 20 9.60 -45.84 -3.64
CA LEU A 20 8.72 -45.24 -2.63
C LEU A 20 9.49 -44.39 -1.59
N ALA A 21 10.77 -44.69 -1.35
CA ALA A 21 11.61 -43.91 -0.44
C ALA A 21 11.78 -42.45 -0.88
N TYR A 22 11.87 -42.20 -2.18
CA TYR A 22 11.94 -40.84 -2.76
C TYR A 22 10.64 -40.02 -2.61
N PRO A 23 9.45 -40.50 -3.01
CA PRO A 23 8.20 -39.74 -2.93
C PRO A 23 7.73 -39.48 -1.49
N LEU A 24 8.06 -40.33 -0.52
CA LEU A 24 7.75 -40.08 0.89
C LEU A 24 8.43 -38.81 1.43
N ARG A 25 9.66 -38.52 0.98
CA ARG A 25 10.39 -37.30 1.36
C ARG A 25 9.69 -36.04 0.85
N GLU A 26 9.14 -36.08 -0.36
CA GLU A 26 8.46 -34.94 -0.97
C GLU A 26 7.06 -34.71 -0.38
N TYR A 27 6.36 -35.80 -0.02
CA TYR A 27 5.02 -35.73 0.56
C TYR A 27 4.98 -35.06 1.94
N VAL A 28 6.04 -35.22 2.74
CA VAL A 28 6.17 -34.57 4.06
C VAL A 28 6.49 -33.07 3.91
N LEU A 29 7.22 -32.67 2.85
CA LEU A 29 7.50 -31.26 2.58
C LEU A 29 6.26 -30.50 2.08
N GLN A 30 5.44 -31.10 1.21
CA GLN A 30 4.23 -30.46 0.66
C GLN A 30 3.22 -30.04 1.74
N ARG A 31 3.06 -30.84 2.80
CA ARG A 31 2.08 -30.51 3.85
C ARG A 31 2.46 -29.29 4.68
N SER A 32 3.75 -29.04 4.86
CA SER A 32 4.23 -27.82 5.52
C SER A 32 4.02 -26.58 4.65
N GLN A 33 4.20 -26.71 3.33
CA GLN A 33 3.98 -25.62 2.37
C GLN A 33 2.50 -25.24 2.29
N ILE A 34 1.58 -26.21 2.31
CA ILE A 34 0.14 -25.93 2.32
C ILE A 34 -0.27 -25.19 3.59
N ALA A 35 0.25 -25.60 4.76
CA ALA A 35 -0.04 -24.91 6.02
C ALA A 35 0.50 -23.47 6.03
N GLN A 36 1.72 -23.25 5.53
CA GLN A 36 2.30 -21.91 5.41
C GLN A 36 1.52 -21.02 4.44
N LEU A 37 1.14 -21.54 3.27
CA LEU A 37 0.35 -20.79 2.28
C LEU A 37 -1.05 -20.44 2.80
N GLN A 38 -1.67 -21.31 3.59
CA GLN A 38 -2.97 -21.03 4.21
C GLN A 38 -2.86 -19.94 5.28
N ASP A 39 -1.81 -19.97 6.10
CA ASP A 39 -1.57 -18.96 7.13
C ASP A 39 -1.24 -17.59 6.50
N GLU A 40 -0.44 -17.58 5.44
CA GLU A 40 -0.14 -16.37 4.67
C GLU A 40 -1.39 -15.77 4.02
N ARG A 41 -2.24 -16.62 3.41
CA ARG A 41 -3.53 -16.19 2.86
C ARG A 41 -4.43 -15.56 3.92
N ALA A 42 -4.53 -16.17 5.10
CA ALA A 42 -5.37 -15.66 6.19
C ALA A 42 -4.90 -14.27 6.66
N ARG A 43 -3.58 -14.07 6.79
CA ARG A 43 -2.99 -12.77 7.15
C ARG A 43 -3.25 -11.71 6.09
N MET A 44 -3.05 -12.04 4.81
CA MET A 44 -3.34 -11.12 3.70
C MET A 44 -4.82 -10.73 3.64
N GLU A 45 -5.73 -11.68 3.89
CA GLU A 45 -7.17 -11.39 3.97
C GLU A 45 -7.50 -10.46 5.13
N GLU A 46 -6.89 -10.64 6.29
CA GLU A 46 -7.05 -9.75 7.45
C GLU A 46 -6.54 -8.33 7.16
N ASP A 47 -5.37 -8.21 6.54
CA ASP A 47 -4.76 -6.92 6.18
C ASP A 47 -5.63 -6.16 5.17
N VAL A 48 -6.14 -6.84 4.14
CA VAL A 48 -7.07 -6.23 3.16
C VAL A 48 -8.31 -5.72 3.87
N HIS A 49 -8.89 -6.51 4.78
CA HIS A 49 -10.11 -6.13 5.48
C HIS A 49 -9.90 -4.97 6.47
N ALA A 50 -8.69 -4.85 7.04
CA ALA A 50 -8.30 -3.72 7.88
C ALA A 50 -8.10 -2.44 7.05
N LEU A 51 -7.43 -2.55 5.89
CA LEU A 51 -7.22 -1.43 4.97
C LEU A 51 -8.54 -0.91 4.40
N GLN A 52 -9.45 -1.80 3.99
CA GLN A 52 -10.78 -1.41 3.51
C GLN A 52 -11.59 -0.66 4.57
N ARG A 53 -11.57 -1.12 5.83
CA ARG A 53 -12.22 -0.37 6.93
C ARG A 53 -11.63 1.02 7.09
N ARG A 54 -10.31 1.15 7.01
CA ARG A 54 -9.62 2.44 7.14
C ARG A 54 -9.93 3.36 5.96
N GLU A 55 -10.04 2.80 4.77
CA GLU A 55 -10.49 3.54 3.58
C GLU A 55 -11.93 4.01 3.73
N GLU A 56 -12.86 3.17 4.18
CA GLU A 56 -14.25 3.55 4.45
C GLU A 56 -14.37 4.65 5.52
N GLU A 57 -13.54 4.58 6.56
CA GLU A 57 -13.44 5.62 7.60
C GLU A 57 -12.94 6.95 7.04
N LEU A 58 -11.95 6.92 6.14
CA LEU A 58 -11.36 8.12 5.51
C LEU A 58 -12.23 8.70 4.39
N THR A 59 -12.94 7.83 3.65
CA THR A 59 -13.85 8.18 2.54
C THR A 59 -15.19 8.70 3.05
N ARG A 60 -15.40 8.69 4.37
CA ARG A 60 -16.49 9.40 5.03
C ARG A 60 -16.24 10.92 5.06
N ASP A 61 -15.99 11.48 3.88
CA ASP A 61 -16.22 12.82 3.28
C ASP A 61 -16.37 14.10 4.12
N GLY A 62 -16.28 14.07 5.44
CA GLY A 62 -16.27 15.28 6.29
C GLY A 62 -14.89 15.62 6.81
N TYR A 63 -13.99 14.65 6.97
CA TYR A 63 -12.72 14.89 7.68
C TYR A 63 -11.78 15.82 6.92
N VAL A 64 -11.65 15.65 5.60
CA VAL A 64 -10.79 16.52 4.78
C VAL A 64 -11.36 17.94 4.71
N GLU A 65 -12.68 18.06 4.62
CA GLU A 65 -13.38 19.34 4.54
C GLU A 65 -13.33 20.11 5.87
N ASP A 66 -13.47 19.40 6.99
CA ASP A 66 -13.39 19.96 8.34
C ASP A 66 -11.96 20.37 8.72
N GLU A 67 -10.96 19.56 8.33
CA GLU A 67 -9.54 19.90 8.53
C GLU A 67 -9.11 21.07 7.64
N ALA A 68 -9.60 21.12 6.40
CA ALA A 68 -9.36 22.24 5.48
C ALA A 68 -10.00 23.54 5.99
N ARG A 69 -11.22 23.48 6.53
CA ARG A 69 -11.89 24.65 7.12
C ARG A 69 -11.18 25.13 8.39
N THR A 70 -10.75 24.21 9.25
CA THR A 70 -10.09 24.56 10.53
C THR A 70 -8.68 25.11 10.35
N ARG A 71 -7.86 24.52 9.45
CA ARG A 71 -6.45 24.91 9.30
C ARG A 71 -6.16 25.88 8.16
N LEU A 72 -6.88 25.73 7.05
CA LEU A 72 -6.63 26.50 5.83
C LEU A 72 -7.64 27.63 5.64
N HIS A 73 -8.60 27.79 6.58
CA HIS A 73 -9.74 28.69 6.43
C HIS A 73 -10.45 28.51 5.08
N TYR A 74 -10.52 27.25 4.61
CA TYR A 74 -11.11 26.93 3.32
C TYR A 74 -12.59 27.33 3.33
N GLN A 75 -12.99 28.11 2.31
CA GLN A 75 -14.34 28.64 2.13
C GLN A 75 -14.86 28.33 0.73
N TYR A 76 -16.16 28.06 0.61
CA TYR A 76 -16.81 28.04 -0.69
C TYR A 76 -17.00 29.46 -1.24
N PRO A 77 -17.09 29.64 -2.56
CA PRO A 77 -17.20 30.97 -3.20
C PRO A 77 -18.37 31.82 -2.71
N ASP A 78 -19.41 31.20 -2.16
CA ASP A 78 -20.68 31.80 -1.73
C ASP A 78 -20.87 31.82 -0.20
N GLU A 79 -19.83 31.49 0.59
CA GLU A 79 -19.86 31.48 2.06
C GLU A 79 -19.23 32.75 2.67
N ILE A 80 -19.88 33.37 3.67
CA ILE A 80 -19.39 34.59 4.37
C ILE A 80 -18.85 34.20 5.75
N THR A 81 -17.53 34.28 5.94
CA THR A 81 -16.86 33.96 7.20
C THR A 81 -16.63 35.21 8.06
N TYR A 82 -16.90 35.11 9.36
CA TYR A 82 -16.59 36.15 10.35
C TYR A 82 -15.32 35.79 11.11
N ILE A 83 -14.28 36.61 10.96
CA ILE A 83 -13.05 36.51 11.77
C ILE A 83 -13.23 37.45 12.96
N VAL A 84 -13.14 36.90 14.18
CA VAL A 84 -13.15 37.71 15.41
C VAL A 84 -11.74 38.22 15.64
N ILE A 85 -11.50 39.49 15.33
CA ILE A 85 -10.24 40.16 15.63
C ILE A 85 -10.32 40.65 17.08
N SER A 86 -9.44 40.13 17.95
CA SER A 86 -9.24 40.67 19.30
C SER A 86 -8.47 41.98 19.22
N ARG A 87 -8.82 42.95 20.05
CA ARG A 87 -8.18 44.28 20.10
C ARG A 87 -6.67 44.23 20.43
N GLU A 88 -6.17 43.13 20.99
CA GLU A 88 -4.74 42.94 21.26
C GLU A 88 -3.89 42.71 20.00
N ASP A 89 -4.49 42.35 18.87
CA ASP A 89 -3.77 42.06 17.62
C ASP A 89 -3.66 43.28 16.68
N GLU A 90 -4.28 44.42 17.02
CA GLU A 90 -4.25 45.65 16.19
C GLU A 90 -2.89 46.37 16.19
N ASP A 91 -1.99 46.04 17.12
CA ASP A 91 -0.74 46.80 17.33
C ASP A 91 0.51 46.20 16.63
N GLU A 92 0.47 44.98 16.09
CA GLU A 92 1.67 44.33 15.53
C GLU A 92 1.79 44.30 13.99
N ASP A 93 0.70 44.37 13.22
CA ASP A 93 0.76 44.23 11.76
C ASP A 93 0.25 45.47 11.01
N GLY A 94 1.17 46.37 10.67
CA GLY A 94 0.96 47.34 9.59
C GLY A 94 0.73 46.62 8.24
N PRO A 95 0.06 47.25 7.25
CA PRO A 95 -0.36 46.56 6.03
C PRO A 95 0.85 46.10 5.21
N ALA A 96 1.25 44.85 5.40
CA ALA A 96 2.17 44.17 4.50
C ALA A 96 1.41 43.96 3.18
N SER A 97 1.88 44.58 2.09
CA SER A 97 1.38 44.28 0.76
C SER A 97 1.43 42.76 0.55
N PRO A 98 0.30 42.10 0.22
CA PRO A 98 0.30 40.68 -0.01
C PRO A 98 1.25 40.37 -1.19
N PRO A 99 2.06 39.30 -1.10
CA PRO A 99 2.90 38.90 -2.20
C PRO A 99 2.05 38.70 -3.45
N SER A 100 2.55 39.18 -4.59
CA SER A 100 1.82 39.19 -5.87
C SER A 100 1.46 37.79 -6.39
N GLU A 101 2.08 36.75 -5.84
CA GLU A 101 1.79 35.37 -6.19
C GLU A 101 1.87 34.50 -4.92
N PRO A 102 0.86 33.65 -4.64
CA PRO A 102 0.93 32.73 -3.53
C PRO A 102 2.06 31.71 -3.68
N TRP A 103 2.81 31.45 -2.60
CA TRP A 103 3.97 30.55 -2.63
C TRP A 103 3.62 29.12 -3.10
N PHE A 104 2.39 28.67 -2.87
CA PHE A 104 1.93 27.35 -3.30
C PHE A 104 1.82 27.25 -4.83
N GLU A 105 1.48 28.34 -5.52
CA GLU A 105 1.44 28.36 -6.99
C GLU A 105 2.85 28.24 -7.58
N THR A 106 3.83 28.87 -6.94
CA THR A 106 5.24 28.77 -7.33
C THR A 106 5.75 27.33 -7.19
N LEU A 107 5.38 26.62 -6.11
CA LEU A 107 5.77 25.23 -5.92
C LEU A 107 5.09 24.30 -6.93
N TRP A 108 3.78 24.48 -7.16
CA TRP A 108 3.05 23.61 -8.10
C TRP A 108 3.55 23.79 -9.53
N ARG A 109 3.87 25.02 -9.92
CA ARG A 109 4.52 25.34 -11.20
C ARG A 109 5.86 24.60 -11.35
N SER A 110 6.68 24.52 -10.30
CA SER A 110 7.94 23.78 -10.33
C SER A 110 7.76 22.29 -10.59
N VAL A 111 6.68 21.69 -10.07
CA VAL A 111 6.37 20.26 -10.30
C VAL A 111 5.92 20.04 -11.74
N VAL A 112 5.04 20.92 -12.25
CA VAL A 112 4.56 20.86 -13.64
C VAL A 112 5.70 21.09 -14.64
N GLU A 113 6.61 22.02 -14.36
CA GLU A 113 7.79 22.28 -15.19
C GLU A 113 8.74 21.07 -15.20
N ALA A 114 8.90 20.38 -14.07
CA ALA A 114 9.74 19.18 -13.95
C ALA A 114 9.14 17.95 -14.66
N ASP A 115 7.82 17.92 -14.89
CA ASP A 115 7.12 16.85 -15.62
C ASP A 115 7.06 17.11 -17.14
N GLY A 116 7.55 18.28 -17.60
CA GLY A 116 7.66 18.60 -19.02
C GLY A 116 8.70 17.73 -19.72
N PRO A 117 8.40 17.15 -20.90
CA PRO A 117 9.36 16.36 -21.65
C PRO A 117 10.55 17.24 -22.06
N GLU A 118 11.75 16.80 -21.68
CA GLU A 118 13.02 17.38 -22.11
C GLU A 118 13.01 17.49 -23.66
N PRO A 119 13.14 18.69 -24.25
CA PRO A 119 13.17 18.80 -25.69
C PRO A 119 14.44 18.08 -26.16
N ASP A 120 14.23 16.94 -26.81
CA ASP A 120 15.25 16.16 -27.50
C ASP A 120 16.23 17.12 -28.17
N ALA A 121 17.48 17.12 -27.70
CA ALA A 121 18.59 17.85 -28.28
C ALA A 121 18.92 17.20 -29.64
N GLY A 122 18.07 17.45 -30.63
CA GLY A 122 18.24 17.05 -32.02
C GLY A 122 19.17 18.02 -32.73
N THR A 123 20.43 17.59 -32.89
CA THR A 123 21.30 18.01 -34.00
C THR A 123 20.91 17.25 -35.26
#